data_AF-A0A7S7Q4U1-F1
#
_entry.id   AF-A0A7S7Q4U1-F1
#
_cell.length_a   1.000
_cell.length_b   1.000
_cell.length_c   1.000
_cell.angle_alpha   90.00
_cell.angle_beta   90.00
_cell.angle_gamma   90.00
#
_symmetry.space_group_name_H-M   'P 1'
#
loop_
_entity.id
_entity.type
_entity.pdbx_description
1 polymer ?
#
loop_
_entity_poly.entity_id
_entity_poly.type
_entity_poly.pdbx_seq_one_letter_code
_entity_poly.pdbx_strand_id
1 'polypeptide(L)' 'MNELRAERLQVMLSPEELAALDDFRFKHRMPTRAAAVRELLKLGLAGVGTDGAAGVKSSDYGVFDRGPDGHTQSDAPQED' A
#
# COMPACT_ATOMS: atom_id res chain seq x y z
N MET A 1 8.63 12.67 -26.87
CA MET A 1 8.59 11.20 -26.77
C MET A 1 9.18 10.86 -25.42
N ASN A 2 8.36 10.83 -24.36
CA ASN A 2 8.87 10.75 -22.99
C ASN A 2 9.14 9.27 -22.67
N GLU A 3 10.41 8.89 -22.83
CA GLU A 3 10.94 7.57 -22.52
C GLU A 3 10.63 7.20 -21.06
N LEU A 4 9.69 6.28 -20.85
CA LEU A 4 9.70 5.20 -19.84
C LEU A 4 10.32 5.50 -18.46
N ARG A 5 10.24 6.74 -17.93
CA ARG A 5 10.78 7.07 -16.62
C ARG A 5 9.91 6.42 -15.57
N ALA A 6 10.42 5.35 -14.97
CA ALA A 6 9.84 4.79 -13.77
C ALA A 6 9.97 5.83 -12.65
N GLU A 7 8.84 6.33 -12.16
CA GLU A 7 8.79 7.21 -11.00
C GLU A 7 8.84 6.39 -9.70
N ARG A 8 9.55 6.90 -8.69
CA ARG A 8 9.66 6.22 -7.40
C ARG A 8 8.52 6.68 -6.49
N LEU A 9 7.53 5.81 -6.32
CA LEU A 9 6.48 6.02 -5.34
C LEU A 9 6.97 5.64 -3.93
N GLN A 10 6.87 6.58 -2.99
CA GLN A 10 7.02 6.31 -1.56
C GLN A 10 5.64 6.14 -0.94
N VAL A 11 5.43 5.03 -0.21
CA VAL A 11 4.16 4.74 0.47
C VAL A 11 4.48 4.38 1.91
N MET A 12 3.72 4.95 2.84
CA MET A 12 3.74 4.55 4.24
C MET A 12 2.77 3.38 4.42
N LEU A 13 3.28 2.28 4.96
CA LEU A 13 2.51 1.08 5.25
C LEU A 13 2.63 0.79 6.74
N SER A 14 1.52 0.37 7.34
CA SER A 14 1.52 -0.16 8.70
C SER A 14 2.37 -1.44 8.76
N PRO A 15 2.87 -1.83 9.94
CA PRO A 15 3.61 -3.10 10.10
C PRO A 15 2.84 -4.32 9.58
N GLU A 16 1.52 -4.34 9.80
CA GLU A 16 0.61 -5.41 9.35
C GLU A 16 0.48 -5.44 7.82
N GLU A 17 0.36 -4.27 7.19
CA GLU A 17 0.27 -4.15 5.73
C GLU A 17 1.58 -4.55 5.06
N LEU A 18 2.72 -4.20 5.66
CA LEU A 18 4.03 -4.63 5.20
C LEU A 18 4.19 -6.16 5.31
N ALA A 19 3.70 -6.77 6.40
CA ALA A 19 3.72 -8.21 6.58
C ALA A 19 2.83 -8.93 5.57
N ALA A 20 1.63 -8.41 5.27
CA ALA A 20 0.75 -8.94 4.24
C ALA A 20 1.39 -8.87 2.85
N LEU A 21 2.08 -7.76 2.53
CA LEU A 21 2.82 -7.63 1.28
C LEU A 21 3.97 -8.64 1.16
N ASP A 22 4.72 -8.85 2.24
CA ASP A 22 5.80 -9.84 2.26
C ASP A 22 5.24 -11.29 2.17
N ASP A 23 4.13 -11.62 2.84
CA ASP A 23 3.47 -12.93 2.73
C ASP A 23 3.01 -13.21 1.28
N PHE A 24 2.36 -12.24 0.64
CA PHE A 24 2.00 -12.34 -0.78
C PHE A 24 3.23 -12.56 -1.66
N ARG A 25 4.30 -11.78 -1.43
CA ARG A 25 5.57 -11.93 -2.14
C ARG A 25 6.13 -13.34 -2.00
N PHE A 26 6.13 -13.92 -0.80
CA PHE A 26 6.65 -15.27 -0.55
C PHE A 26 5.79 -16.35 -1.21
N LYS A 27 4.47 -16.24 -1.12
CA LYS A 27 3.50 -17.15 -1.78
C LYS A 27 3.67 -17.16 -3.29
N HIS A 28 3.86 -15.98 -3.88
CA HIS A 28 4.05 -15.83 -5.33
C HIS A 28 5.51 -15.94 -5.80
N ARG A 29 6.44 -16.32 -4.91
CA ARG A 29 7.88 -16.48 -5.21
C ARG A 29 8.51 -15.25 -5.85
N MET A 30 8.09 -14.07 -5.43
CA MET A 30 8.52 -12.81 -6.01
C MET A 30 9.86 -12.34 -5.43
N PRO A 31 10.83 -11.95 -6.28
CA PRO A 31 12.19 -11.66 -5.84
C PRO A 31 12.33 -10.34 -5.08
N THR A 32 11.42 -9.37 -5.25
CA THR A 32 11.46 -8.07 -4.57
C THR A 32 10.08 -7.62 -4.10
N ARG A 33 10.03 -6.78 -3.06
CA ARG A 33 8.78 -6.12 -2.65
C ARG A 33 8.19 -5.26 -3.76
N ALA A 34 9.04 -4.59 -4.55
CA ALA A 34 8.59 -3.79 -5.68
C ALA A 34 7.84 -4.64 -6.73
N ALA A 35 8.28 -5.88 -6.97
CA ALA A 35 7.56 -6.80 -7.86
C ALA A 35 6.18 -7.16 -7.31
N ALA A 36 6.08 -7.43 -6.01
CA ALA A 36 4.81 -7.69 -5.34
C ALA A 36 3.85 -6.50 -5.41
N VAL A 37 4.32 -5.29 -5.11
CA VAL A 37 3.52 -4.06 -5.21
C VAL A 37 3.02 -3.85 -6.64
N ARG A 38 3.87 -4.04 -7.65
CA ARG A 38 3.47 -3.91 -9.07
C ARG A 38 2.41 -4.91 -9.48
N GLU A 39 2.53 -6.16 -9.04
CA GLU A 39 1.53 -7.18 -9.37
C GLU A 39 0.20 -6.90 -8.66
N LEU A 40 0.23 -6.51 -7.38
CA LEU A 40 -0.98 -6.11 -6.65
C LEU A 40 -1.65 -4.89 -7.30
N LEU A 41 -0.87 -3.91 -7.77
CA LEU A 41 -1.40 -2.74 -8.48
C LEU A 41 -2.06 -3.16 -9.79
N LYS A 42 -1.43 -4.06 -10.56
CA LYS A 42 -1.99 -4.60 -11.80
C LYS A 42 -3.29 -5.37 -11.56
N LEU A 43 -3.32 -6.23 -10.53
CA LEU A 43 -4.51 -6.99 -10.13
C LEU A 43 -5.64 -6.06 -9.65
N GLY A 44 -5.32 -5.05 -8.85
CA GLY A 44 -6.28 -4.05 -8.37
C GLY A 44 -6.90 -3.24 -9.51
N LEU A 45 -6.08 -2.76 -10.45
CA LEU A 45 -6.56 -2.02 -11.63
C LEU A 45 -7.41 -2.90 -12.56
N ALA A 46 -7.10 -4.19 -12.68
CA ALA A 46 -7.89 -5.14 -13.45
C ALA A 46 -9.20 -5.54 -12.75
N GLY A 47 -9.23 -5.55 -11.41
CA GLY A 47 -10.36 -6.01 -10.61
C GLY A 47 -11.38 -4.94 -10.22
N VAL A 48 -10.94 -3.70 -9.96
CA VAL A 48 -11.81 -2.60 -9.48
C VAL A 48 -12.41 -1.80 -10.64
N GLY A 49 -11.79 -1.82 -11.82
CA GLY A 49 -12.03 -0.78 -12.82
C GLY A 49 -11.48 0.57 -12.34
N THR A 50 -11.36 1.54 -13.23
CA THR A 50 -10.74 2.85 -12.94
C THR A 50 -11.64 3.82 -12.17
N ASP A 51 -12.73 3.35 -11.58
CA ASP A 51 -13.70 4.15 -10.84
C ASP A 51 -13.19 4.45 -9.42
N GLY A 52 -12.09 5.19 -9.34
CA GLY A 52 -11.69 5.84 -8.10
C GLY A 52 -12.67 6.97 -7.79
N ALA A 53 -13.50 6.80 -6.76
CA ALA A 53 -14.38 7.86 -6.29
C ALA A 53 -13.52 9.07 -5.86
N ALA A 54 -13.69 10.21 -6.56
CA ALA A 54 -12.98 11.44 -6.23
C ALA A 54 -13.34 11.89 -4.81
N GLY A 55 -12.34 12.12 -3.96
CA GLY A 55 -12.51 12.65 -2.60
C GLY A 55 -12.16 11.69 -1.45
N VAL A 56 -11.77 10.45 -1.75
CA VAL A 56 -11.32 9.49 -0.73
C VAL A 56 -9.87 9.78 -0.34
N LYS A 57 -9.55 9.90 0.96
CA LYS A 57 -8.19 10.20 1.41
C LYS A 57 -7.33 8.95 1.25
N SER A 58 -6.02 9.12 1.03
CA SER A 58 -5.06 8.01 1.00
C SER A 58 -5.09 7.18 2.30
N SER A 59 -5.52 7.78 3.40
CA SER A 59 -5.73 7.14 4.71
C SER A 59 -6.97 6.24 4.79
N ASP A 60 -7.84 6.22 3.78
CA ASP A 60 -8.99 5.31 3.72
C ASP A 60 -8.65 4.03 2.93
N TYR A 61 -7.58 4.04 2.13
CA TYR A 61 -7.11 2.89 1.36
C TYR A 61 -6.14 2.06 2.21
N GLY A 62 -6.66 1.12 3.00
CA GLY A 62 -5.88 0.12 3.75
C GLY A 62 -6.14 -1.31 3.25
N VAL A 63 -5.17 -2.21 3.46
CA VAL A 63 -5.36 -3.66 3.21
C VAL A 63 -6.28 -4.30 4.27
N PHE A 64 -6.41 -3.65 5.43
CA PHE A 64 -7.26 -4.06 6.54
C PHE A 64 -8.28 -2.97 6.86
N ASP A 65 -9.46 -3.38 7.32
CA ASP A 65 -10.53 -2.47 7.75
C ASP A 65 -10.00 -1.57 8.86
N ARG A 66 -9.86 -0.28 8.53
CA ARG A 66 -9.19 0.69 9.38
C ARG A 66 -10.24 1.27 10.32
N GLY A 67 -10.08 1.04 11.62
CA GLY A 67 -10.77 1.85 12.63
C GLY A 67 -10.46 3.35 12.43
N PRO A 68 -11.27 4.25 13.02
CA PRO A 68 -11.22 5.70 12.75
C PRO A 68 -9.84 6.38 12.95
N ASP A 69 -8.91 5.72 13.63
CA ASP A 69 -7.57 6.19 13.97
C ASP A 69 -6.51 5.81 12.92
N GLY A 70 -6.72 6.23 11.67
CA GLY A 70 -5.77 5.98 10.59
C GLY A 70 -4.39 6.61 10.84
N HIS A 71 -3.35 5.76 10.88
CA HIS A 71 -1.90 6.04 10.94
C HIS A 71 -1.37 7.05 11.98
N THR A 72 -2.18 7.63 12.85
CA THR A 72 -1.68 8.20 14.11
C THR A 72 -1.41 7.06 15.07
N GLN A 73 -0.38 6.25 14.79
CA GLN A 73 0.36 5.67 15.90
C GLN A 73 1.02 6.88 16.57
N SER A 74 0.32 7.43 17.56
CA SER A 74 0.83 8.47 18.43
C SER A 74 2.03 7.88 19.15
N ASP A 75 3.19 8.03 18.53
CA ASP A 75 4.48 7.99 19.21
C ASP A 75 4.50 9.23 20.12
N ALA A 76 3.75 9.16 21.20
CA ALA A 76 3.89 10.03 22.35
C ALA A 76 4.74 9.23 23.34
N PRO A 77 6.02 9.58 23.54
CA PRO A 77 6.71 9.10 24.72
C PRO A 77 5.94 9.68 25.92
N GLN A 78 5.32 8.80 26.70
CA GLN A 78 4.78 9.15 27.99
C GLN A 78 5.98 9.39 28.91
N GLU A 79 6.38 10.65 28.99
CA GLU A 79 7.33 11.15 29.99
C GLU A 79 6.65 11.13 31.38
N ASP A 80 7.47 10.78 32.38
CA ASP A 80 7.21 10.42 33.79
C ASP A 80 6.14 11.24 34.54
#